data_AF-A0A957CYD5-F1
#
_entry.id   AF-A0A957CYD5-F1
#
_cell.length_a   1.000
_cell.length_b   1.000
_cell.length_c   1.000
_cell.angle_alpha   90.00
_cell.angle_beta   90.00
_cell.angle_gamma   90.00
#
_symmetry.space_group_name_H-M   'P 1'
#
loop_
_entity.id
_entity.type
_entity.pdbx_description
1 polymer ?
#
loop_
_entity_poly.entity_id
_entity_poly.type
_entity_poly.pdbx_seq_one_letter_code
_entity_poly.pdbx_strand_id
1 'polypeptide(L)'
;EPETMALRDFIMAHQAKGVVFWQAKTTGGLSSPGACGVTPQVSGTLARLYGNAADYQVADFENLTNTILNGDSTNWLDAQGIPAITVLLPEYNSLDEQDWEDNLTAVLAVLDELGN
;
A
#
# COMPACT_ATOMS: atom_id res chain seq x y z
N GLU A 1 -3.68 -7.69 -19.12
CA GLU A 1 -2.65 -6.86 -19.78
C GLU A 1 -1.23 -7.41 -19.61
N PRO A 2 -0.36 -7.20 -20.62
CA PRO A 2 1.06 -7.59 -20.58
C PRO A 2 1.83 -7.06 -19.36
N GLU A 3 1.56 -5.81 -18.96
CA GLU A 3 2.22 -5.13 -17.84
C GLU A 3 1.88 -5.81 -16.51
N THR A 4 0.60 -6.16 -16.30
CA THR A 4 0.15 -6.87 -15.09
C THR A 4 0.76 -8.27 -15.02
N MET A 5 0.89 -8.97 -16.16
CA MET A 5 1.56 -10.27 -16.20
C MET A 5 3.04 -10.14 -15.84
N ALA A 6 3.74 -9.18 -16.44
CA ALA A 6 5.16 -8.94 -16.16
C ALA A 6 5.40 -8.60 -14.68
N LEU A 7 4.56 -7.73 -14.10
CA LEU A 7 4.65 -7.36 -12.69
C LEU A 7 4.34 -8.53 -11.75
N ARG A 8 3.29 -9.32 -12.04
CA ARG A 8 2.97 -10.54 -11.32
C ARG A 8 4.16 -11.50 -11.31
N ASP A 9 4.71 -11.78 -12.49
CA ASP A 9 5.79 -12.73 -12.66
C ASP A 9 7.05 -12.26 -11.93
N PHE A 10 7.34 -10.95 -11.97
CA PHE A 10 8.43 -10.35 -11.22
C PHE A 10 8.26 -10.53 -9.70
N ILE A 11 7.11 -10.18 -9.14
CA ILE A 11 6.83 -10.27 -7.70
C ILE A 11 6.95 -11.72 -7.22
N MET A 12 6.37 -12.66 -7.97
CA MET A 12 6.37 -14.08 -7.63
C MET A 12 7.77 -14.69 -7.73
N ALA A 13 8.52 -14.37 -8.78
CA ALA A 13 9.87 -14.90 -8.99
C ALA A 13 10.85 -14.46 -7.89
N HIS A 14 10.65 -13.28 -7.30
CA HIS A 14 11.50 -12.74 -6.24
C HIS A 14 10.97 -13.04 -4.83
N GLN A 15 9.84 -13.74 -4.70
CA GLN A 15 9.22 -14.09 -3.42
C GLN A 15 9.10 -12.86 -2.48
N ALA A 16 8.54 -11.78 -3.00
CA ALA A 16 8.46 -10.51 -2.27
C ALA A 16 7.81 -10.72 -0.88
N LYS A 17 8.46 -10.19 0.17
CA LYS A 17 7.94 -10.21 1.54
C LYS A 17 6.85 -9.17 1.79
N GLY A 18 6.80 -8.14 0.95
CA GLY A 18 5.75 -7.13 0.95
C GLY A 18 5.84 -6.25 -0.30
N VAL A 19 4.73 -5.61 -0.66
CA VAL A 19 4.65 -4.72 -1.83
C VAL A 19 3.95 -3.41 -1.46
N VAL A 20 4.55 -2.28 -1.82
CA VAL A 20 3.94 -0.96 -1.66
C VAL A 20 3.64 -0.39 -3.03
N PHE A 21 2.37 -0.07 -3.28
CA PHE A 21 1.92 0.62 -4.50
C PHE A 21 1.65 2.07 -4.18
N TRP A 22 2.53 2.96 -4.65
CA TRP A 22 2.24 4.39 -4.62
C TRP A 22 1.27 4.74 -5.74
N GLN A 23 0.20 5.41 -5.35
CA GLN A 23 -0.89 5.85 -6.20
C GLN A 23 -1.12 7.34 -5.98
N ALA A 24 -1.98 7.88 -6.85
CA ALA A 24 -2.34 9.27 -7.02
C ALA A 24 -2.32 10.18 -5.76
N LYS A 25 -3.47 10.66 -5.30
CA LYS A 25 -3.54 11.45 -4.07
C LYS A 25 -4.88 11.31 -3.37
N THR A 26 -4.87 11.55 -2.07
CA THR A 26 -6.06 11.84 -1.27
C THR A 26 -5.69 12.82 -0.18
N THR A 27 -6.61 13.70 0.20
CA THR A 27 -6.35 14.71 1.24
C THR A 27 -5.86 14.04 2.52
N GLY A 28 -4.68 14.44 2.99
CA GLY A 28 -4.05 13.93 4.22
C GLY A 28 -3.33 12.58 4.08
N GLY A 29 -3.23 12.02 2.87
CA GLY A 29 -2.57 10.74 2.64
C GLY A 29 -3.38 9.54 3.13
N LEU A 30 -3.11 8.36 2.57
CA LEU A 30 -3.77 7.12 2.99
C LEU A 30 -2.85 5.92 2.79
N SER A 31 -2.82 5.05 3.78
CA SER A 31 -2.29 3.69 3.69
C SER A 31 -3.45 2.68 3.75
N SER A 32 -3.70 1.98 2.65
CA SER A 32 -4.79 1.02 2.52
C SER A 32 -4.25 -0.39 2.29
N PRO A 33 -4.72 -1.41 3.04
CA PRO A 33 -4.32 -2.80 2.83
C PRO A 33 -4.93 -3.43 1.57
N GLY A 34 -5.87 -2.76 0.89
CA GLY A 34 -6.75 -3.38 -0.08
C GLY A 34 -7.65 -4.40 0.63
N ALA A 35 -8.95 -4.10 0.74
CA ALA A 35 -9.88 -5.11 1.22
C ALA A 35 -11.30 -4.83 0.72
N CYS A 36 -11.88 -5.71 -0.10
CA CYS A 36 -13.26 -5.55 -0.60
C CYS A 36 -14.32 -5.89 0.46
N GLY A 37 -14.48 -5.08 1.52
CA GLY A 37 -15.47 -5.35 2.57
C GLY A 37 -15.22 -6.65 3.37
N VAL A 38 -14.03 -7.24 3.20
CA VAL A 38 -13.51 -8.39 3.94
C VAL A 38 -12.29 -7.96 4.73
N THR A 39 -12.02 -8.59 5.86
CA THR A 39 -10.80 -8.29 6.62
C THR A 39 -9.58 -8.76 5.81
N PRO A 40 -8.57 -7.89 5.57
CA PRO A 40 -7.35 -8.28 4.84
C PRO A 40 -6.63 -9.41 5.59
N GLN A 41 -6.10 -10.39 4.87
CA GLN A 41 -5.51 -11.60 5.44
C GLN A 41 -4.12 -11.33 6.01
N VAL A 42 -3.27 -10.65 5.23
CA VAL A 42 -1.85 -10.44 5.56
C VAL A 42 -1.41 -8.98 5.45
N SER A 43 -2.16 -8.14 4.74
CA SER A 43 -1.78 -6.77 4.41
C SER A 43 -2.06 -5.75 5.51
N GLY A 44 -2.93 -6.09 6.47
CA GLY A 44 -3.33 -5.16 7.54
C GLY A 44 -2.18 -4.68 8.42
N THR A 45 -1.19 -5.54 8.69
CA THR A 45 0.00 -5.15 9.47
C THR A 45 0.89 -4.18 8.69
N LEU A 46 1.12 -4.45 7.40
CA LEU A 46 1.90 -3.57 6.54
C LEU A 46 1.24 -2.20 6.38
N ALA A 47 -0.09 -2.14 6.26
CA ALA A 47 -0.82 -0.88 6.14
C ALA A 47 -0.67 -0.01 7.39
N ARG A 48 -0.77 -0.62 8.59
CA ARG A 48 -0.54 0.08 9.86
C ARG A 48 0.90 0.53 10.03
N LEU A 49 1.87 -0.31 9.66
CA LEU A 49 3.28 0.02 9.77
C LEU A 49 3.61 1.26 8.94
N TYR A 50 3.23 1.26 7.67
CA TYR A 50 3.48 2.38 6.78
C TYR A 50 2.71 3.63 7.22
N GLY A 51 1.39 3.49 7.48
CA GLY A 51 0.55 4.64 7.80
C GLY A 51 0.95 5.31 9.11
N ASN A 52 1.26 4.54 10.16
CA ASN A 52 1.70 5.12 11.43
C ASN A 52 3.07 5.81 11.31
N ALA A 53 3.96 5.32 10.45
CA ALA A 53 5.29 5.90 10.25
C ALA A 53 5.27 7.18 9.39
N ALA A 54 4.34 7.27 8.44
CA ALA A 54 4.14 8.45 7.58
C ALA A 54 3.06 9.43 8.09
N ASP A 55 2.48 9.18 9.26
CA ASP A 55 1.30 9.90 9.78
C ASP A 55 0.10 9.93 8.80
N TYR A 56 -0.08 8.86 8.04
CA TYR A 56 -1.19 8.71 7.11
C TYR A 56 -2.36 7.99 7.75
N GLN A 57 -3.57 8.36 7.33
CA GLN A 57 -4.76 7.61 7.68
C GLN A 57 -4.59 6.14 7.25
N VAL A 58 -4.93 5.21 8.13
CA VAL A 58 -5.00 3.79 7.80
C VAL A 58 -6.46 3.41 7.64
N ALA A 59 -6.90 3.21 6.41
CA ALA A 59 -8.26 2.80 6.13
C ALA A 59 -8.35 2.05 4.81
N ASP A 60 -9.38 1.23 4.72
CA ASP A 60 -9.75 0.60 3.47
C ASP A 60 -10.35 1.63 2.51
N PHE A 61 -9.82 1.65 1.29
CA PHE A 61 -10.18 2.61 0.25
C PHE A 61 -11.66 2.49 -0.18
N GLU A 62 -12.21 1.28 -0.22
CA GLU A 62 -13.61 1.10 -0.58
C GLU A 62 -14.54 1.68 0.48
N ASN A 63 -14.19 1.53 1.76
CA ASN A 63 -14.95 2.13 2.86
C ASN A 63 -14.95 3.66 2.79
N LEU A 64 -13.87 4.27 2.29
CA LEU A 64 -13.78 5.73 2.14
C LEU A 64 -14.59 6.25 0.95
N THR A 65 -14.59 5.50 -0.16
CA THR A 65 -15.22 5.92 -1.42
C THR A 65 -16.62 5.35 -1.63
N ASN A 66 -17.05 4.45 -0.76
CA ASN A 66 -18.28 3.67 -0.87
C ASN A 66 -18.43 3.02 -2.26
N THR A 67 -17.30 2.60 -2.85
CA THR A 67 -17.22 2.06 -4.21
C THR A 67 -16.43 0.75 -4.18
N ILE A 68 -16.97 -0.29 -4.81
CA ILE A 68 -16.30 -1.58 -4.94
C ILE A 68 -15.21 -1.47 -6.01
N LEU A 69 -13.98 -1.82 -5.64
CA LEU A 69 -12.79 -1.87 -6.46
C LEU A 69 -12.42 -3.34 -6.72
N ASN A 70 -12.79 -3.84 -7.90
CA ASN A 70 -12.46 -5.22 -8.28
C ASN A 70 -11.14 -5.29 -9.05
N GLY A 71 -10.34 -6.31 -8.77
CA GLY A 71 -9.17 -6.66 -9.57
C GLY A 71 -7.95 -5.75 -9.34
N ASP A 72 -7.88 -5.03 -8.23
CA ASP A 72 -6.66 -4.32 -7.83
C ASP A 72 -5.57 -5.30 -7.39
N SER A 73 -4.33 -4.82 -7.46
CA SER A 73 -3.14 -5.60 -7.18
C SER A 73 -2.99 -5.97 -5.71
N THR A 74 -3.45 -5.11 -4.79
CA THR A 74 -3.28 -5.32 -3.34
C THR A 74 -4.17 -6.45 -2.84
N ASN A 75 -5.43 -6.47 -3.24
CA ASN A 75 -6.36 -7.56 -2.92
C ASN A 75 -5.89 -8.90 -3.52
N TRP A 76 -5.39 -8.89 -4.77
CA TRP A 76 -4.90 -10.12 -5.39
C TRP A 76 -3.67 -10.67 -4.65
N LEU A 77 -2.70 -9.83 -4.30
CA LEU A 77 -1.50 -10.22 -3.57
C LEU A 77 -1.80 -10.67 -2.14
N ASP A 78 -2.69 -9.97 -1.43
CA ASP A 78 -3.15 -10.37 -0.10
C ASP A 78 -3.74 -11.80 -0.14
N ALA A 79 -4.55 -12.10 -1.16
CA ALA A 79 -5.09 -13.44 -1.38
C ALA A 79 -4.02 -14.49 -1.78
N GLN A 80 -2.87 -14.07 -2.28
CA GLN A 80 -1.71 -14.95 -2.50
C GLN A 80 -0.84 -15.11 -1.24
N GLY A 81 -1.20 -14.47 -0.12
CA GLY A 81 -0.42 -14.49 1.12
C GLY A 81 0.78 -13.54 1.10
N ILE A 82 0.80 -12.57 0.18
CA ILE A 82 1.85 -11.54 0.09
C ILE A 82 1.27 -10.21 0.60
N PRO A 83 1.78 -9.65 1.71
CA PRO A 83 1.35 -8.34 2.21
C PRO A 83 1.51 -7.27 1.13
N ALA A 84 0.44 -6.53 0.84
CA ALA A 84 0.48 -5.48 -0.17
C ALA A 84 -0.39 -4.29 0.23
N ILE A 85 0.10 -3.06 0.01
CA ILE A 85 -0.64 -1.85 0.38
C ILE A 85 -0.68 -0.86 -0.78
N THR A 86 -1.74 -0.06 -0.80
CA THR A 86 -1.83 1.14 -1.64
C THR A 86 -1.60 2.35 -0.76
N VAL A 87 -0.63 3.17 -1.16
CA VAL A 87 -0.34 4.48 -0.56
C VAL A 87 -0.84 5.56 -1.49
N LEU A 88 -1.80 6.37 -1.05
CA LEU A 88 -2.19 7.59 -1.72
C LEU A 88 -1.45 8.75 -1.08
N LEU A 89 -0.73 9.53 -1.90
CA LEU A 89 0.02 10.68 -1.42
C LEU A 89 -0.92 11.82 -0.97
N PRO A 90 -0.48 12.72 -0.09
CA PRO A 90 -1.34 13.77 0.46
C PRO A 90 -1.76 14.77 -0.62
N GLU A 91 -0.80 15.32 -1.37
CA GLU A 91 -1.04 16.27 -2.44
C GLU A 91 0.06 16.20 -3.54
N TYR A 92 -0.21 16.74 -4.73
CA TYR A 92 0.81 16.83 -5.80
C TYR A 92 1.55 18.16 -5.84
N ASN A 93 0.89 19.22 -5.40
CA ASN A 93 1.26 20.60 -5.75
C ASN A 93 2.09 21.28 -4.66
N SER A 94 2.18 20.64 -3.50
CA SER A 94 2.73 21.20 -2.28
C SER A 94 3.53 20.15 -1.49
N LEU A 95 4.11 19.17 -2.19
CA LEU A 95 5.05 18.25 -1.58
C LEU A 95 6.23 19.06 -1.05
N ASP A 96 6.40 19.08 0.26
CA ASP A 96 7.52 19.73 0.91
C ASP A 96 8.52 18.70 1.45
N GLU A 97 9.56 19.18 2.12
CA GLU A 97 10.58 18.31 2.71
C GLU A 97 9.99 17.37 3.76
N GLN A 98 8.92 17.78 4.46
CA GLN A 98 8.28 16.95 5.48
C GLN A 98 7.56 15.77 4.83
N ASP A 99 6.82 15.99 3.74
CA ASP A 99 6.18 14.90 2.99
C ASP A 99 7.19 13.85 2.51
N TRP A 100 8.38 14.30 2.09
CA TRP A 100 9.47 13.41 1.71
C TRP A 100 9.98 12.60 2.91
N GLU A 101 10.30 13.26 4.02
CA GLU A 101 10.82 12.62 5.23
C GLU A 101 9.82 11.62 5.84
N ASP A 102 8.52 11.91 5.78
CA ASP A 102 7.46 11.01 6.28
C ASP A 102 7.40 9.72 5.46
N ASN A 103 7.41 9.83 4.12
CA ASN A 103 7.42 8.66 3.24
C ASN A 103 8.73 7.87 3.33
N LEU A 104 9.87 8.56 3.47
CA LEU A 104 11.17 7.91 3.64
C LEU A 104 11.20 7.13 4.96
N THR A 105 10.75 7.73 6.05
CA THR A 105 10.63 7.08 7.36
C THR A 105 9.75 5.84 7.28
N ALA A 106 8.61 5.92 6.60
CA ALA A 106 7.74 4.77 6.41
C ALA A 106 8.35 3.66 5.54
N VAL A 107 9.05 4.01 4.45
CA VAL A 107 9.77 3.01 3.64
C VAL A 107 10.86 2.33 4.45
N LEU A 108 11.64 3.09 5.23
CA LEU A 108 12.68 2.53 6.10
C LEU A 108 12.08 1.62 7.17
N ALA A 109 10.94 1.98 7.76
CA ALA A 109 10.24 1.12 8.71
C ALA A 109 9.78 -0.20 8.08
N VAL A 110 9.27 -0.17 6.84
CA VAL A 110 8.91 -1.39 6.08
C VAL A 110 10.14 -2.24 5.78
N LEU A 111 11.25 -1.61 5.37
CA LEU A 111 12.50 -2.32 5.10
C LEU A 111 13.11 -2.93 6.36
N ASP A 112 12.99 -2.28 7.51
CA ASP A 112 13.46 -2.84 8.79
C ASP A 112 12.60 -4.04 9.22
N GLU A 113 11.27 -3.93 9.15
CA GLU A 113 10.36 -5.01 9.54
C GLU A 113 10.47 -6.22 8.61
N LEU A 114 10.52 -6.00 7.28
CA LEU A 114 10.47 -7.08 6.29
C LEU A 114 11.85 -7.49 5.75
N GLY A 115 12.87 -6.64 5.88
CA GLY A 115 14.21 -6.87 5.32
C GLY A 115 15.02 -7.93 6.08
N ASN A 116 14.63 -8.24 7.32
CA ASN A 116 15.25 -9.25 8.17
C ASN A 116 14.85 -10.68 7.78
#